data_AF-A0A9E4ZUR8-F1
#
_entry.id   AF-A0A9E4ZUR8-F1
#
_cell.length_a   1.000
_cell.length_b   1.000
_cell.length_c   1.000
_cell.angle_alpha   90.00
_cell.angle_beta   90.00
_cell.angle_gamma   90.00
#
_symmetry.space_group_name_H-M   'P 1'
#
loop_
_entity.id
_entity.type
_entity.pdbx_description
1 polymer ?
#
loop_
_entity_poly.entity_id
_entity_poly.type
_entity_poly.pdbx_seq_one_letter_code
_entity_poly.pdbx_strand_id
1 'polypeptide(L)' 'MPEHAKEIYLKAFNNAWDQYKEPKERRGNESREQTSHKVAWAAVKNEYKKDSSGKWEKK' A
#
# COMPACT_ATOMS: atom_id res chain seq x y z
N MET A 1 10.19 8.45 -6.47
CA MET A 1 8.72 8.36 -6.31
C MET A 1 8.21 9.75 -5.99
N PRO A 2 7.17 10.23 -6.69
CA PRO A 2 6.53 11.53 -6.41
C PRO A 2 6.08 11.62 -4.94
N GLU A 3 6.10 12.82 -4.35
CA GLU A 3 5.69 13.02 -2.95
C GLU A 3 4.26 12.54 -2.71
N HIS A 4 3.35 12.86 -3.62
CA HIS A 4 1.96 12.46 -3.52
C HIS A 4 1.74 10.93 -3.54
N ALA A 5 2.58 10.17 -4.26
CA ALA A 5 2.55 8.71 -4.19
C ALA A 5 3.00 8.19 -2.81
N LYS A 6 3.93 8.86 -2.14
CA LYS A 6 4.33 8.52 -0.76
C LYS A 6 3.21 8.84 0.24
N GLU A 7 2.48 9.93 0.04
CA GLU A 7 1.33 10.28 0.87
C GLU A 7 0.22 9.22 0.76
N ILE A 8 -0.14 8.83 -0.47
CA ILE A 8 -1.12 7.75 -0.72
C ILE A 8 -0.67 6.47 -0.03
N TYR A 9 0.61 6.12 -0.18
CA TYR A 9 1.18 4.94 0.45
C TYR A 9 1.02 4.98 1.97
N LEU A 10 1.46 6.06 2.64
CA LEU A 10 1.40 6.19 4.10
C LEU A 10 -0.05 6.18 4.60
N LYS A 11 -0.96 6.87 3.90
CA LYS A 11 -2.38 6.92 4.26
C LYS A 11 -3.03 5.54 4.15
N ALA A 12 -2.80 4.84 3.05
CA ALA A 12 -3.31 3.49 2.83
C ALA A 12 -2.67 2.47 3.79
N PHE A 13 -1.37 2.61 4.07
CA PHE A 13 -0.68 1.76 5.05
C PHE A 13 -1.27 1.94 6.45
N ASN A 14 -1.41 3.18 6.92
CA ASN A 14 -1.95 3.46 8.25
C ASN A 14 -3.40 2.97 8.38
N ASN A 15 -4.20 3.15 7.33
CA ASN A 15 -5.56 2.64 7.31
C ASN A 15 -5.57 1.10 7.35
N ALA A 16 -4.81 0.42 6.50
CA ALA A 16 -4.70 -1.03 6.50
C ALA A 16 -4.13 -1.57 7.82
N TRP A 17 -3.16 -0.86 8.40
CA TRP A 17 -2.58 -1.19 9.69
C TRP A 17 -3.67 -1.21 10.76
N ASP A 18 -4.50 -0.16 10.85
CA ASP A 18 -5.61 -0.10 11.79
C ASP A 18 -6.65 -1.19 11.54
N GLN A 19 -7.02 -1.42 10.27
CA GLN A 19 -7.99 -2.45 9.87
C GLN A 19 -7.51 -3.88 10.15
N TYR A 20 -6.22 -4.18 10.05
CA TYR A 20 -5.66 -5.51 10.33
C TYR A 20 -5.07 -5.61 11.74
N LYS A 21 -5.47 -4.74 12.66
CA LYS A 21 -5.04 -4.77 14.06
C LYS A 21 -5.42 -6.07 14.75
N GLU A 22 -6.63 -6.57 14.51
CA GLU A 22 -7.07 -7.84 15.09
C GLU A 22 -6.67 -9.03 14.19
N PRO A 23 -6.05 -10.09 14.76
CA PRO A 23 -5.60 -11.25 13.99
C PRO A 23 -6.74 -12.04 13.34
N LYS A 24 -7.96 -12.00 13.92
CA LYS A 24 -9.17 -12.62 13.38
C LYS A 24 -9.62 -12.02 12.03
N GLU A 25 -9.18 -10.81 11.72
CA GLU A 25 -9.50 -10.11 10.47
C GLU A 25 -8.48 -10.39 9.36
N ARG A 26 -7.43 -11.16 9.66
CA ARG A 26 -6.40 -11.57 8.69
C ARG A 26 -6.76 -12.94 8.12
N ARG A 27 -6.95 -13.03 6.80
CA ARG A 27 -7.00 -14.32 6.11
C ARG A 27 -5.57 -14.86 5.94
N GLY A 28 -5.18 -15.83 6.77
CA GLY A 28 -3.93 -16.60 6.62
C GLY A 28 -2.84 -16.29 7.66
N ASN A 29 -1.62 -16.78 7.40
CA ASN A 29 -0.42 -16.59 8.23
C ASN A 29 0.36 -15.29 7.94
N GLU A 30 -0.19 -14.38 7.15
CA GLU A 30 0.52 -13.14 6.81
C GLU A 30 0.56 -12.17 7.99
N SER A 31 1.73 -11.59 8.22
CA SER A 31 1.90 -10.56 9.24
C SER A 31 1.08 -9.32 8.86
N ARG A 32 0.53 -8.65 9.87
CA ARG A 32 -0.18 -7.35 9.74
C ARG A 32 0.58 -6.37 8.84
N GLU A 33 1.89 -6.30 9.03
CA GLU A 33 2.79 -5.43 8.26
C GLU A 33 2.82 -5.81 6.77
N GLN A 34 2.94 -7.10 6.46
CA GLN A 34 2.96 -7.58 5.07
C GLN A 34 1.64 -7.26 4.35
N THR A 35 0.50 -7.49 5.01
CA THR A 35 -0.81 -7.14 4.45
C THR A 35 -0.94 -5.63 4.26
N SER A 36 -0.49 -4.83 5.23
CA SER A 36 -0.55 -3.36 5.16
C SER A 36 0.31 -2.81 4.03
N HIS A 37 1.51 -3.37 3.82
CA HIS A 37 2.36 -3.03 2.67
C HIS A 37 1.71 -3.38 1.33
N LYS A 38 1.08 -4.55 1.21
CA LYS A 38 0.37 -4.95 -0.01
C LYS A 38 -0.75 -3.96 -0.35
N VAL A 39 -1.57 -3.60 0.63
CA VAL A 39 -2.67 -2.63 0.44
C VAL A 39 -2.13 -1.26 0.06
N ALA A 40 -1.09 -0.79 0.75
CA ALA A 40 -0.47 0.50 0.45
C ALA A 40 0.09 0.55 -0.99
N TRP A 41 0.80 -0.50 -1.41
CA TRP A 41 1.30 -0.60 -2.80
C TRP A 41 0.18 -0.72 -3.82
N ALA A 42 -0.94 -1.38 -3.50
CA ALA A 42 -2.09 -1.46 -4.38
C ALA A 42 -2.74 -0.07 -4.58
N ALA A 43 -2.86 0.73 -3.50
CA ALA A 43 -3.36 2.10 -3.58
C ALA A 43 -2.45 2.99 -4.45
N VAL A 44 -1.12 2.92 -4.26
CA VAL A 44 -0.17 3.64 -5.11
C VAL A 44 -0.29 3.19 -6.57
N LYS A 45 -0.41 1.89 -6.84
CA LYS A 45 -0.56 1.34 -8.21
C LYS A 45 -1.89 1.71 -8.89
N ASN A 46 -2.88 2.13 -8.11
CA ASN A 46 -4.17 2.59 -8.63
C ASN A 46 -4.00 3.96 -9.29
N GLU A 47 -3.32 4.89 -8.60
CA GLU A 47 -3.11 6.28 -9.03
C GLU A 47 -1.82 6.50 -9.83
N TYR A 48 -0.83 5.63 -9.65
CA TYR A 48 0.48 5.70 -10.30
C TYR A 48 0.80 4.39 -11.02
N LYS A 49 1.39 4.48 -12.21
CA LYS A 49 2.00 3.35 -12.91
C LYS A 49 3.52 3.48 -12.87
N LYS A 50 4.20 2.34 -12.74
CA LYS A 50 5.65 2.29 -12.88
C LYS A 50 5.97 2.11 -14.36
N ASP A 51 6.77 2.99 -14.95
CA ASP A 51 7.20 2.88 -16.34
C ASP A 51 8.32 1.83 -16.49
N SER A 52 8.70 1.53 -17.74
CA SER A 52 9.78 0.58 -18.06
C SER A 52 11.15 1.00 -17.51
N SER A 53 11.37 2.29 -17.29
CA SER A 53 12.56 2.86 -16.65
C SER A 53 12.50 2.80 -15.12
N GLY A 54 11.38 2.37 -14.56
CA GLY A 54 11.18 2.20 -13.13
C GLY A 54 10.81 3.45 -12.34
N LYS A 55 10.46 4.55 -13.00
CA LYS A 55 9.86 5.75 -12.39
C LYS A 55 8.36 5.54 -12.22
N TRP A 56 7.81 6.22 -11.21
CA TRP A 56 6.38 6.22 -10.95
C TRP A 56 5.77 7.47 -11.57
N GLU A 57 4.84 7.26 -12.50
CA GLU A 57 4.11 8.32 -13.19
C GLU A 57 2.64 8.24 -12.83
N LYS A 58 1.99 9.41 -12.69
CA LYS A 58 0.54 9.44 -12.46
C LYS A 58 -0.15 8.77 -13.66
N LYS A 59 -1.13 7.92 -13.37
CA LYS A 59 -1.82 7.13 -14.37
C LYS A 59 -2.60 8.00 -15.34
#